data_AF-A0A851ILQ3-F1
#
_entry.id   AF-A0A851ILQ3-F1
#
_cell.length_a   1.000
_cell.length_b   1.000
_cell.length_c   1.000
_cell.angle_alpha   90.00
_cell.angle_beta   90.00
_cell.angle_gamma   90.00
#
_symmetry.space_group_name_H-M   'P 1'
#
loop_
_entity.id
_entity.type
_entity.pdbx_description
1 polymer ?
#
loop_
_entity_poly.entity_id
_entity_poly.type
_entity_poly.pdbx_seq_one_letter_code
_entity_poly.pdbx_strand_id
1 'polypeptide(L)'
;MILLFVLFMLLLLSFRAAAGILGYIEASREAQRGSKETIETVENSAQGKLAEEVPSLAATAAAAAVPAESDATLPAESAAAPSSGAGDGELDSSDPTHILSGGRYIDSTKPMIAFTFDDGPKTEIEQQLTDALEQVNGRATFFLIGNRTGSAAEHVKQMSEHGHEIANHSWDHDTKMNKKDVDYIRNEFTKTDETLQSITGKEVLLYRLPGGNISDNVRTALKKPMIYWSIDTEDWKFRRADHVISEIRGKVHDGDIVLMHSLYQSTADACKTLIPELAAQGYQFVTVSELIALRGEGVTGGNGKQYKKFPPLAAPSASGETAAAETTAVPPTDTAPAENVSAESTTAETTRESTAAAPLSADTILVGPGAGL
;
A
#
# COMPACT_ATOMS: atom_id res chain seq x y z
N MET A 1 20.54 -15.99 -35.98
CA MET A 1 21.44 -15.67 -34.85
C MET A 1 20.88 -14.63 -33.90
N ILE A 2 20.41 -13.46 -34.37
CA ILE A 2 19.92 -12.37 -33.49
C ILE A 2 18.71 -12.77 -32.63
N LEU A 3 17.73 -13.48 -33.20
CA LEU A 3 16.53 -13.92 -32.47
C LEU A 3 16.84 -14.92 -31.34
N LEU A 4 17.81 -15.80 -31.56
CA LEU A 4 18.26 -16.79 -30.57
C LEU A 4 19.02 -16.11 -29.40
N PHE A 5 19.74 -15.03 -29.71
CA PHE A 5 20.48 -14.24 -28.72
C PHE A 5 19.54 -13.40 -27.82
N VAL A 6 18.47 -12.84 -28.41
CA VAL A 6 17.43 -12.13 -27.65
C VAL A 6 16.66 -13.08 -26.74
N LEU A 7 16.32 -14.28 -27.22
CA LEU A 7 15.63 -15.29 -26.40
C LEU A 7 16.52 -15.76 -25.23
N PHE A 8 17.82 -15.93 -25.47
CA PHE A 8 18.78 -16.30 -24.44
C PHE A 8 18.98 -15.20 -23.39
N MET A 9 19.03 -13.91 -23.79
CA MET A 9 19.07 -12.80 -22.83
C MET A 9 17.78 -12.68 -22.01
N LEU A 10 16.61 -12.91 -22.60
CA LEU A 10 15.34 -12.91 -21.87
C LEU A 10 15.26 -14.06 -20.86
N LEU A 11 15.80 -15.24 -21.21
CA LEU A 11 15.91 -16.39 -20.31
C LEU A 11 16.89 -16.12 -19.16
N LEU A 12 18.02 -15.46 -19.43
CA LEU A 12 18.97 -15.06 -18.39
C LEU A 12 18.38 -13.98 -17.47
N LEU A 13 17.57 -13.05 -18.00
CA LEU A 13 16.87 -12.06 -17.19
C LEU A 13 15.82 -12.69 -16.27
N SER A 14 15.06 -13.68 -16.77
CA SER A 14 14.06 -14.37 -15.96
C SER A 14 14.69 -15.24 -14.87
N PHE A 15 15.82 -15.90 -15.15
CA PHE A 15 16.58 -16.63 -14.12
C PHE A 15 17.14 -15.70 -13.02
N ARG A 16 17.62 -14.49 -13.38
CA ARG A 16 18.10 -13.51 -12.39
C ARG A 16 16.96 -12.91 -11.56
N ALA A 17 15.79 -12.69 -12.15
CA ALA A 17 14.60 -12.24 -11.43
C ALA A 17 14.09 -13.32 -10.45
N ALA A 18 14.03 -14.58 -10.89
CA ALA A 18 13.62 -15.71 -10.04
C ALA A 18 14.58 -15.95 -8.87
N ALA A 19 15.89 -15.82 -9.09
CA ALA A 19 16.89 -15.93 -8.02
C ALA A 19 16.78 -14.79 -6.99
N GLY A 20 16.45 -13.57 -7.42
CA GLY A 20 16.19 -12.43 -6.52
C GLY A 20 14.93 -12.62 -5.67
N ILE A 21 13.87 -13.20 -6.26
CA ILE A 21 12.61 -13.52 -5.56
C ILE A 21 12.83 -14.63 -4.53
N LEU A 22 13.60 -15.67 -4.87
CA LEU A 22 13.89 -16.77 -3.94
C LEU A 22 14.76 -16.28 -2.77
N GLY A 23 15.76 -15.43 -3.03
CA GLY A 23 16.57 -14.80 -1.98
C GLY A 23 15.76 -13.89 -1.06
N TYR A 24 14.75 -13.18 -1.60
CA TYR A 24 13.84 -12.36 -0.79
C TYR A 24 12.94 -13.21 0.13
N ILE A 25 12.44 -14.34 -0.37
CA ILE A 25 11.60 -15.29 0.40
C ILE A 25 12.43 -15.97 1.49
N GLU A 26 13.68 -16.36 1.21
CA GLU A 26 14.57 -16.97 2.19
C GLU A 26 14.98 -15.98 3.29
N ALA A 27 15.34 -14.74 2.93
CA ALA A 27 15.64 -13.70 3.91
C ALA A 27 14.43 -13.39 4.83
N SER A 28 13.22 -13.39 4.26
CA SER A 28 11.99 -13.19 5.03
C SER A 28 11.70 -14.35 5.98
N ARG A 29 12.00 -15.60 5.57
CA ARG A 29 11.86 -16.79 6.41
C ARG A 29 12.90 -16.85 7.53
N GLU A 30 14.14 -16.45 7.27
CA GLU A 30 15.18 -16.35 8.29
C GLU A 30 14.86 -15.28 9.33
N ALA A 31 14.35 -14.13 8.90
CA ALA A 31 13.87 -13.07 9.81
C ALA A 31 12.68 -13.56 10.67
N GLN A 32 11.73 -14.28 10.09
CA GLN A 32 10.62 -14.89 10.85
C GLN A 32 11.10 -15.98 11.81
N ARG A 33 12.08 -16.80 11.42
CA ARG A 33 12.66 -17.83 12.28
C ARG A 33 13.39 -17.23 13.47
N GLY A 34 14.19 -16.17 13.26
CA GLY A 34 14.86 -15.45 14.34
C GLY A 34 13.88 -14.78 15.31
N SER A 35 12.76 -14.25 14.80
CA SER A 35 11.68 -13.71 15.64
C SER A 35 11.03 -14.81 16.49
N LYS A 36 10.80 -16.01 15.93
CA LYS A 36 10.17 -17.12 16.65
C LYS A 36 11.08 -17.69 17.77
N GLU A 37 12.37 -17.87 17.50
CA GLU A 37 13.34 -18.32 18.52
C GLU A 37 13.49 -17.30 19.67
N THR A 38 13.35 -16.00 19.37
CA THR A 38 13.39 -14.94 20.39
C THR A 38 12.14 -14.98 21.28
N ILE A 39 10.95 -15.18 20.70
CA ILE A 39 9.68 -15.27 21.44
C ILE A 39 9.66 -16.50 22.35
N GLU A 40 10.06 -17.68 21.85
CA GLU A 40 10.13 -18.91 22.67
C GLU A 40 11.14 -18.77 23.85
N THR A 41 12.23 -18.02 23.66
CA THR A 41 13.22 -17.77 24.72
C THR A 41 12.67 -16.85 25.81
N VAL A 42 11.90 -15.82 25.43
CA VAL A 42 11.27 -14.88 26.36
C VAL A 42 10.14 -15.56 27.15
N GLU A 43 9.32 -16.38 26.51
CA GLU A 43 8.24 -17.12 27.17
C GLU A 43 8.76 -18.16 28.18
N ASN A 44 9.80 -18.91 27.81
CA ASN A 44 10.44 -19.86 28.74
C ASN A 44 11.13 -19.16 29.92
N SER A 45 11.68 -17.96 29.71
CA SER A 45 12.28 -17.16 30.79
C SER A 45 11.24 -16.58 31.75
N ALA A 46 10.08 -16.17 31.24
CA ALA A 46 8.96 -15.68 32.04
C ALA A 46 8.30 -16.80 32.86
N GLN A 47 8.16 -18.00 32.30
CA GLN A 47 7.63 -19.18 33.01
C GLN A 47 8.62 -19.72 34.06
N GLY A 48 9.93 -19.61 33.83
CA GLY A 48 10.96 -19.97 34.82
C GLY A 48 11.02 -19.03 36.04
N LYS A 49 10.67 -17.74 35.88
CA LYS A 49 10.72 -16.75 36.97
C LYS A 49 9.48 -16.72 37.88
N LEU A 50 8.37 -17.35 37.49
CA LEU A 50 7.14 -17.39 38.29
C LEU A 50 7.09 -18.56 39.29
N ALA A 51 8.10 -19.44 39.29
CA ALA A 51 8.10 -20.66 40.11
C ALA A 51 8.94 -20.60 41.41
N GLU A 52 9.67 -19.51 41.69
CA GLU A 52 10.74 -19.56 42.72
C GLU A 52 10.71 -18.52 43.87
N GLU A 53 9.63 -17.78 44.12
CA GLU A 53 9.58 -16.93 45.34
C GLU A 53 8.21 -16.91 46.06
N VAL A 54 8.00 -17.84 47.01
CA VAL A 54 7.28 -17.58 48.28
C VAL A 54 7.84 -18.51 49.38
N PRO A 55 8.30 -17.98 50.54
CA PRO A 55 7.60 -18.25 51.81
C PRO A 55 7.56 -17.02 52.77
N SER A 56 6.40 -16.65 53.33
CA SER A 56 5.85 -17.01 54.66
C SER A 56 6.61 -16.47 55.90
N LEU A 57 5.97 -15.58 56.69
CA LEU A 57 5.74 -15.72 58.14
C LEU A 57 5.00 -14.51 58.77
N ALA A 58 4.24 -14.78 59.83
CA ALA A 58 3.25 -13.92 60.48
C ALA A 58 3.69 -13.36 61.87
N ALA A 59 2.91 -12.38 62.37
CA ALA A 59 2.82 -11.79 63.74
C ALA A 59 3.97 -10.81 64.17
N THR A 60 3.77 -9.65 64.81
CA THR A 60 2.94 -9.33 66.00
C THR A 60 2.78 -7.80 66.22
N ALA A 61 1.59 -7.37 66.68
CA ALA A 61 1.14 -6.21 67.50
C ALA A 61 1.89 -4.85 67.60
N ALA A 62 1.14 -3.72 67.45
CA ALA A 62 0.59 -2.89 68.55
C ALA A 62 0.45 -1.37 68.22
N ALA A 63 -0.80 -0.86 68.38
CA ALA A 63 -1.25 0.46 68.86
C ALA A 63 -0.66 1.80 68.32
N ALA A 64 -1.53 2.67 67.76
CA ALA A 64 -2.15 3.81 68.48
C ALA A 64 -2.91 4.81 67.55
N ALA A 65 -4.19 5.01 67.88
CA ALA A 65 -5.02 6.23 67.86
C ALA A 65 -5.18 7.13 66.60
N VAL A 66 -6.46 7.28 66.21
CA VAL A 66 -7.09 8.34 65.38
C VAL A 66 -7.44 9.58 66.27
N PRO A 67 -7.79 10.78 65.74
CA PRO A 67 -9.15 11.09 65.20
C PRO A 67 -9.13 11.85 63.83
N ALA A 68 -10.03 11.59 62.86
CA ALA A 68 -11.40 12.11 62.64
C ALA A 68 -11.41 13.63 62.27
N GLU A 69 -12.08 14.21 61.26
CA GLU A 69 -13.33 13.97 60.49
C GLU A 69 -13.17 14.60 59.05
N SER A 70 -14.01 14.49 58.01
CA SER A 70 -15.46 14.32 57.78
C SER A 70 -15.65 13.88 56.30
N ASP A 71 -16.34 12.79 55.99
CA ASP A 71 -17.78 12.59 55.74
C ASP A 71 -18.34 13.22 54.43
N ALA A 72 -18.57 12.37 53.42
CA ALA A 72 -19.68 12.45 52.47
C ALA A 72 -19.78 11.14 51.65
N THR A 73 -20.89 10.44 51.86
CA THR A 73 -21.21 9.12 51.32
C THR A 73 -22.19 9.24 50.13
N LEU A 74 -21.82 8.68 48.97
CA LEU A 74 -22.56 7.84 47.96
C LEU A 74 -24.00 8.25 47.49
N PRO A 75 -24.42 7.94 46.23
CA PRO A 75 -24.44 6.56 45.73
C PRO A 75 -24.06 6.29 44.27
N ALA A 76 -23.67 5.03 44.10
CA ALA A 76 -23.52 4.31 42.84
C ALA A 76 -24.86 4.16 42.12
N GLU A 77 -24.88 4.44 40.82
CA GLU A 77 -25.91 3.94 39.92
C GLU A 77 -25.24 3.16 38.79
N SER A 78 -25.61 1.88 38.76
CA SER A 78 -25.27 0.86 37.79
C SER A 78 -25.90 1.19 36.44
N ALA A 79 -25.08 1.42 35.42
CA ALA A 79 -25.49 1.27 34.02
C ALA A 79 -24.53 0.27 33.36
N ALA A 80 -24.96 -0.98 33.34
CA ALA A 80 -24.36 -2.03 32.53
C ALA A 80 -24.43 -1.60 31.05
N ALA A 81 -23.26 -1.42 30.43
CA ALA A 81 -23.16 -1.32 28.98
C ALA A 81 -23.44 -2.70 28.35
N PRO A 82 -24.24 -2.78 27.29
CA PRO A 82 -24.49 -4.05 26.61
C PRO A 82 -23.21 -4.50 25.89
N SER A 83 -22.75 -5.70 26.24
CA SER A 83 -21.85 -6.50 25.43
C SER A 83 -22.57 -6.83 24.11
N SER A 84 -22.19 -6.14 23.04
CA SER A 84 -22.47 -6.57 21.67
C SER A 84 -21.16 -7.10 21.09
N GLY A 85 -21.06 -8.43 21.01
CA GLY A 85 -19.91 -9.14 20.47
C GLY A 85 -19.65 -8.76 19.01
N ALA A 86 -18.52 -8.12 18.76
CA ALA A 86 -17.74 -8.45 17.59
C ALA A 86 -16.99 -9.73 17.97
N GLY A 87 -17.26 -10.82 17.25
CA GLY A 87 -16.56 -12.07 17.48
C GLY A 87 -15.10 -11.88 17.13
N ASP A 88 -14.24 -11.90 18.15
CA ASP A 88 -12.85 -12.32 18.02
C ASP A 88 -12.87 -13.81 17.65
N GLY A 89 -13.33 -14.11 16.45
CA GLY A 89 -13.07 -15.40 15.84
C GLY A 89 -11.58 -15.41 15.55
N GLU A 90 -10.80 -15.96 16.47
CA GLU A 90 -9.40 -16.32 16.29
C GLU A 90 -9.29 -16.95 14.89
N LEU A 91 -8.79 -16.18 13.92
CA LEU A 91 -8.74 -16.62 12.54
C LEU A 91 -7.85 -17.86 12.50
N ASP A 92 -8.39 -18.97 12.00
CA ASP A 92 -7.71 -20.26 12.02
C ASP A 92 -6.39 -20.16 11.26
N SER A 93 -5.28 -20.30 12.00
CA SER A 93 -3.91 -20.27 11.46
C SER A 93 -3.62 -21.37 10.44
N SER A 94 -4.50 -22.38 10.32
CA SER A 94 -4.41 -23.45 9.34
C SER A 94 -5.14 -23.17 8.03
N ASP A 95 -5.96 -22.11 7.97
CA ASP A 95 -6.60 -21.67 6.73
C ASP A 95 -5.60 -20.91 5.87
N PRO A 96 -5.26 -21.39 4.65
CA PRO A 96 -4.29 -20.74 3.78
C PRO A 96 -4.75 -19.36 3.27
N THR A 97 -6.03 -19.01 3.44
CA THR A 97 -6.55 -17.70 3.10
C THR A 97 -6.27 -16.64 4.17
N HIS A 98 -5.92 -17.03 5.39
CA HIS A 98 -5.53 -16.14 6.48
C HIS A 98 -4.02 -15.90 6.46
N ILE A 99 -3.63 -14.66 6.14
CA ILE A 99 -2.22 -14.26 6.01
C ILE A 99 -1.79 -13.49 7.25
N LEU A 100 -0.79 -13.99 7.97
CA LEU A 100 -0.20 -13.31 9.12
C LEU A 100 0.69 -12.14 8.65
N SER A 101 0.34 -10.92 9.04
CA SER A 101 1.10 -9.70 8.76
C SER A 101 0.94 -8.67 9.88
N GLY A 102 2.03 -8.04 10.31
CA GLY A 102 2.00 -6.96 11.30
C GLY A 102 1.36 -7.36 12.64
N GLY A 103 1.48 -8.63 13.05
CA GLY A 103 0.90 -9.15 14.30
C GLY A 103 -0.58 -9.53 14.23
N ARG A 104 -1.20 -9.50 13.04
CA ARG A 104 -2.61 -9.86 12.83
C ARG A 104 -2.82 -10.72 11.59
N TYR A 105 -3.95 -11.40 11.51
CA TYR A 105 -4.36 -12.15 10.32
C TYR A 105 -5.21 -11.29 9.39
N ILE A 106 -4.93 -11.39 8.08
CA ILE A 106 -5.69 -10.76 7.00
C ILE A 106 -6.33 -11.88 6.17
N ASP A 107 -7.65 -11.86 6.04
CA ASP A 107 -8.42 -12.78 5.21
C ASP A 107 -8.35 -12.35 3.74
N SER A 108 -7.61 -13.08 2.93
CA SER A 108 -7.38 -12.74 1.52
C SER A 108 -8.65 -12.76 0.65
N THR A 109 -9.75 -13.36 1.13
CA THR A 109 -11.02 -13.44 0.40
C THR A 109 -11.94 -12.26 0.64
N LYS A 110 -11.69 -11.47 1.69
CA LYS A 110 -12.48 -10.30 2.05
C LYS A 110 -12.01 -9.03 1.35
N PRO A 111 -12.90 -8.04 1.18
CA PRO A 111 -12.51 -6.77 0.61
C PRO A 111 -11.47 -6.07 1.49
N MET A 112 -10.58 -5.33 0.86
CA MET A 112 -9.46 -4.62 1.49
C MET A 112 -9.44 -3.17 1.03
N ILE A 113 -9.00 -2.29 1.91
CA ILE A 113 -8.83 -0.88 1.64
C ILE A 113 -7.56 -0.36 2.31
N ALA A 114 -6.80 0.46 1.58
CA ALA A 114 -5.64 1.13 2.12
C ALA A 114 -6.00 2.59 2.44
N PHE A 115 -6.21 2.87 3.71
CA PHE A 115 -6.23 4.25 4.19
C PHE A 115 -4.79 4.76 4.26
N THR A 116 -4.54 5.89 3.61
CA THR A 116 -3.21 6.49 3.56
C THR A 116 -3.27 7.94 4.00
N PHE A 117 -2.27 8.36 4.77
CA PHE A 117 -2.22 9.69 5.38
C PHE A 117 -0.90 10.38 5.05
N ASP A 118 -0.99 11.55 4.45
CA ASP A 118 0.16 12.37 4.06
C ASP A 118 0.44 13.49 5.08
N ASP A 119 1.64 14.07 4.97
CA ASP A 119 2.15 15.29 5.64
C ASP A 119 2.49 15.24 7.13
N GLY A 120 2.29 14.09 7.76
CA GLY A 120 2.67 13.85 9.15
C GLY A 120 4.18 14.01 9.43
N PRO A 121 4.59 13.93 10.71
CA PRO A 121 3.74 13.56 11.84
C PRO A 121 2.99 14.73 12.49
N LYS A 122 1.81 14.43 13.03
CA LYS A 122 1.05 15.27 13.97
C LYS A 122 0.40 14.36 15.00
N THR A 123 1.16 14.14 16.08
CA THR A 123 0.92 13.09 17.08
C THR A 123 -0.53 13.02 17.58
N GLU A 124 -1.17 14.15 17.89
CA GLU A 124 -2.52 14.13 18.46
C GLU A 124 -3.59 13.68 17.46
N ILE A 125 -3.37 13.92 16.16
CA ILE A 125 -4.29 13.50 15.10
C ILE A 125 -4.01 12.05 14.71
N GLU A 126 -2.74 11.71 14.55
CA GLU A 126 -2.29 10.35 14.21
C GLU A 126 -2.70 9.35 15.28
N GLN A 127 -2.57 9.70 16.57
CA GLN A 127 -3.04 8.83 17.66
C GLN A 127 -4.54 8.52 17.54
N GLN A 128 -5.39 9.51 17.24
CA GLN A 128 -6.82 9.28 17.06
C GLN A 128 -7.13 8.39 15.85
N LEU A 129 -6.32 8.50 14.79
CA LEU A 129 -6.45 7.66 13.60
C LEU A 129 -6.03 6.21 13.91
N THR A 130 -4.89 6.02 14.57
CA THR A 130 -4.40 4.68 14.94
C THR A 130 -5.31 4.01 15.96
N ASP A 131 -5.86 4.76 16.94
CA ASP A 131 -6.82 4.24 17.91
C ASP A 131 -8.10 3.74 17.25
N ALA A 132 -8.62 4.47 16.26
CA ALA A 132 -9.81 4.07 15.51
C ALA A 132 -9.55 2.81 14.65
N LEU A 133 -8.35 2.70 14.06
CA LEU A 133 -7.94 1.53 13.30
C LEU A 133 -7.77 0.30 14.21
N GLU A 134 -7.20 0.46 15.41
CA GLU A 134 -6.97 -0.64 16.35
C GLU A 134 -8.28 -1.31 16.78
N GLN A 135 -9.36 -0.56 16.94
CA GLN A 135 -10.70 -1.08 17.29
C GLN A 135 -11.25 -2.11 16.29
N VAL A 136 -10.72 -2.11 15.06
CA VAL A 136 -11.12 -3.05 14.01
C VAL A 136 -9.96 -3.92 13.53
N ASN A 137 -8.88 -4.00 14.32
CA ASN A 137 -7.63 -4.69 13.96
C ASN A 137 -7.09 -4.23 12.59
N GLY A 138 -7.20 -2.93 12.31
CA GLY A 138 -6.82 -2.29 11.06
C GLY A 138 -5.44 -1.68 11.09
N ARG A 139 -4.77 -1.58 9.94
CA ARG A 139 -3.53 -0.81 9.76
C ARG A 139 -3.66 0.15 8.57
N ALA A 140 -2.76 1.11 8.51
CA ALA A 140 -2.74 2.18 7.51
C ALA A 140 -1.30 2.50 7.13
N THR A 141 -1.13 3.27 6.05
CA THR A 141 0.18 3.74 5.60
C THR A 141 0.29 5.26 5.78
N PHE A 142 1.32 5.70 6.50
CA PHE A 142 1.61 7.11 6.76
C PHE A 142 2.80 7.56 5.94
N PHE A 143 2.58 8.46 4.98
CA PHE A 143 3.63 9.09 4.19
C PHE A 143 4.12 10.34 4.94
N LEU A 144 5.24 10.19 5.65
CA LEU A 144 5.77 11.23 6.55
C LEU A 144 6.81 12.11 5.86
N ILE A 145 6.85 13.38 6.27
CA ILE A 145 7.84 14.35 5.82
C ILE A 145 9.07 14.28 6.72
N GLY A 146 10.23 13.97 6.14
CA GLY A 146 11.44 13.64 6.89
C GLY A 146 11.86 14.70 7.91
N ASN A 147 11.86 15.98 7.52
CA ASN A 147 12.33 17.06 8.40
C ASN A 147 11.40 17.38 9.59
N ARG A 148 10.20 16.78 9.63
CA ARG A 148 9.21 16.96 10.72
C ARG A 148 9.27 15.83 11.76
N THR A 149 9.99 14.75 11.47
CA THR A 149 9.94 13.52 12.28
C THR A 149 10.75 13.60 13.57
N GLY A 150 11.78 14.46 13.64
CA GLY A 150 12.71 14.49 14.77
C GLY A 150 12.05 14.74 16.14
N SER A 151 11.09 15.66 16.23
CA SER A 151 10.37 15.95 17.48
C SER A 151 9.30 14.92 17.84
N ALA A 152 8.94 14.03 16.90
CA ALA A 152 7.91 13.01 17.07
C ALA A 152 8.47 11.59 16.86
N ALA A 153 9.79 11.40 16.99
CA ALA A 153 10.46 10.14 16.67
C ALA A 153 9.90 8.95 17.45
N GLU A 154 9.65 9.12 18.75
CA GLU A 154 9.06 8.07 19.59
C GLU A 154 7.66 7.69 19.11
N HIS A 155 6.82 8.66 18.75
CA HIS A 155 5.49 8.40 18.20
C HIS A 155 5.55 7.65 16.86
N VAL A 156 6.44 8.07 15.94
CA VAL A 156 6.64 7.38 14.66
C VAL A 156 7.12 5.95 14.86
N LYS A 157 8.02 5.72 15.82
CA LYS A 157 8.48 4.39 16.20
C LYS A 157 7.31 3.54 16.72
N GLN A 158 6.49 4.07 17.62
CA GLN A 158 5.30 3.37 18.16
C GLN A 158 4.30 3.00 17.07
N MET A 159 3.99 3.92 16.14
CA MET A 159 3.13 3.61 14.99
C MET A 159 3.67 2.43 14.18
N SER A 160 4.98 2.40 13.91
CA SER A 160 5.64 1.28 13.23
C SER A 160 5.58 -0.02 14.03
N GLU A 161 5.78 0.03 15.34
CA GLU A 161 5.74 -1.14 16.24
C GLU A 161 4.33 -1.73 16.35
N HIS A 162 3.30 -0.88 16.32
CA HIS A 162 1.91 -1.32 16.24
C HIS A 162 1.53 -1.84 14.85
N GLY A 163 2.42 -1.83 13.87
CA GLY A 163 2.22 -2.46 12.56
C GLY A 163 1.65 -1.54 11.49
N HIS A 164 1.55 -0.23 11.73
CA HIS A 164 1.31 0.72 10.66
C HIS A 164 2.54 0.83 9.77
N GLU A 165 2.33 1.12 8.49
CA GLU A 165 3.42 1.30 7.55
C GLU A 165 3.88 2.76 7.56
N ILE A 166 5.17 2.98 7.76
CA ILE A 166 5.80 4.30 7.67
C ILE A 166 6.48 4.42 6.30
N ALA A 167 6.04 5.39 5.51
CA ALA A 167 6.44 5.62 4.13
C ALA A 167 6.98 7.04 3.91
N ASN A 168 7.63 7.27 2.77
CA ASN A 168 8.39 8.49 2.51
C ASN A 168 7.58 9.53 1.72
N HIS A 169 7.50 10.75 2.25
CA HIS A 169 6.85 11.89 1.60
C HIS A 169 7.80 13.06 1.27
N SER A 170 9.06 12.76 0.97
CA SER A 170 10.15 13.72 0.79
C SER A 170 10.58 14.43 2.08
N TRP A 171 11.65 15.22 2.00
CA TRP A 171 12.27 15.83 3.17
C TRP A 171 11.56 17.09 3.62
N ASP A 172 11.19 17.99 2.70
CA ASP A 172 10.60 19.29 3.03
C ASP A 172 9.23 19.57 2.38
N HIS A 173 8.68 18.60 1.64
CA HIS A 173 7.41 18.71 0.93
C HIS A 173 7.42 19.76 -0.22
N ASP A 174 8.49 19.83 -1.02
CA ASP A 174 8.48 20.61 -2.27
C ASP A 174 7.53 20.02 -3.33
N THR A 175 6.34 20.61 -3.46
CA THR A 175 5.31 20.24 -4.45
C THR A 175 5.72 20.43 -5.92
N LYS A 176 6.85 21.12 -6.17
CA LYS A 176 7.41 21.37 -7.51
C LYS A 176 8.56 20.41 -7.82
N MET A 177 8.59 19.24 -7.18
CA MET A 177 9.59 18.19 -7.39
C MET A 177 9.82 17.86 -8.88
N ASN A 178 8.76 17.89 -9.70
CA ASN A 178 8.85 17.63 -11.14
C ASN A 178 9.69 18.66 -11.91
N LYS A 179 9.97 19.83 -11.34
CA LYS A 179 10.80 20.91 -11.91
C LYS A 179 12.24 20.90 -11.39
N LYS A 180 12.60 19.94 -10.55
CA LYS A 180 13.94 19.83 -9.94
C LYS A 180 14.83 18.86 -10.72
N ASP A 181 16.13 18.99 -10.52
CA ASP A 181 17.10 18.04 -11.07
C ASP A 181 17.07 16.71 -10.31
N VAL A 182 17.69 15.69 -10.90
CA VAL A 182 17.72 14.32 -10.37
C VAL A 182 18.37 14.25 -8.98
N ASP A 183 19.40 15.04 -8.72
CA ASP A 183 20.18 14.95 -7.49
C ASP A 183 19.43 15.60 -6.32
N TYR A 184 18.76 16.72 -6.55
CA TYR A 184 17.83 17.32 -5.60
C TYR A 184 16.76 16.32 -5.18
N ILE A 185 16.08 15.71 -6.17
CA ILE A 185 14.98 14.76 -5.92
C ILE A 185 15.50 13.55 -5.16
N ARG A 186 16.65 13.00 -5.56
CA ARG A 186 17.25 11.85 -4.86
C ARG A 186 17.57 12.22 -3.41
N ASN A 187 18.18 13.37 -3.19
CA ASN A 187 18.56 13.83 -1.86
C ASN A 187 17.35 14.01 -0.93
N GLU A 188 16.24 14.57 -1.43
CA GLU A 188 14.98 14.72 -0.68
C GLU A 188 14.45 13.38 -0.15
N PHE A 189 14.48 12.35 -0.98
CA PHE A 189 13.99 11.03 -0.59
C PHE A 189 15.01 10.24 0.22
N THR A 190 16.30 10.29 -0.12
CA THR A 190 17.36 9.58 0.63
C THR A 190 17.46 10.07 2.07
N LYS A 191 17.44 11.38 2.34
CA LYS A 191 17.47 11.91 3.71
C LYS A 191 16.27 11.43 4.54
N THR A 192 15.11 11.39 3.91
CA THR A 192 13.87 10.95 4.56
C THR A 192 13.90 9.45 4.84
N ASP A 193 14.38 8.64 3.90
CA ASP A 193 14.60 7.21 4.09
C ASP A 193 15.52 6.94 5.28
N GLU A 194 16.70 7.56 5.29
CA GLU A 194 17.70 7.39 6.35
C GLU A 194 17.12 7.77 7.72
N THR A 195 16.38 8.89 7.78
CA THR A 195 15.77 9.37 9.01
C THR A 195 14.70 8.42 9.51
N LEU A 196 13.74 8.04 8.66
CA LEU A 196 12.65 7.14 9.04
C LEU A 196 13.16 5.73 9.39
N GLN A 197 14.15 5.22 8.66
CA GLN A 197 14.80 3.95 8.98
C GLN A 197 15.53 4.02 10.32
N SER A 198 16.21 5.14 10.63
CA SER A 198 16.88 5.31 11.93
C SER A 198 15.89 5.33 13.11
N ILE A 199 14.69 5.85 12.91
CA ILE A 199 13.64 5.92 13.93
C ILE A 199 12.96 4.56 14.13
N THR A 200 12.61 3.90 13.01
CA THR A 200 11.75 2.71 13.03
C THR A 200 12.53 1.39 13.06
N GLY A 201 13.82 1.41 12.70
CA GLY A 201 14.62 0.21 12.46
C GLY A 201 14.21 -0.59 11.22
N LYS A 202 13.26 -0.10 10.41
CA LYS A 202 12.71 -0.79 9.24
C LYS A 202 13.09 -0.07 7.95
N GLU A 203 13.28 -0.83 6.88
CA GLU A 203 13.45 -0.25 5.55
C GLU A 203 12.14 0.43 5.10
N VAL A 204 12.25 1.66 4.59
CA VAL A 204 11.12 2.38 4.00
C VAL A 204 10.88 1.86 2.59
N LEU A 205 9.71 1.29 2.29
CA LEU A 205 9.49 0.59 1.02
C LEU A 205 8.81 1.44 -0.06
N LEU A 206 8.06 2.47 0.33
CA LEU A 206 7.11 3.15 -0.55
C LEU A 206 7.33 4.67 -0.54
N TYR A 207 7.20 5.27 -1.71
CA TYR A 207 7.28 6.72 -1.90
C TYR A 207 5.94 7.29 -2.34
N ARG A 208 5.62 8.49 -1.85
CA ARG A 208 4.59 9.35 -2.45
C ARG A 208 5.15 10.74 -2.67
N LEU A 209 4.94 11.28 -3.86
CA LEU A 209 5.43 12.61 -4.22
C LEU A 209 4.50 13.69 -3.70
N PRO A 210 5.04 14.74 -3.05
CA PRO A 210 4.29 15.97 -2.78
C PRO A 210 3.60 16.49 -4.04
N GLY A 211 2.27 16.65 -3.97
CA GLY A 211 1.44 17.10 -5.10
C GLY A 211 1.33 16.14 -6.29
N GLY A 212 1.91 14.93 -6.24
CA GLY A 212 1.72 13.89 -7.27
C GLY A 212 2.27 14.24 -8.67
N ASN A 213 3.18 15.22 -8.77
CA ASN A 213 3.70 15.67 -10.06
C ASN A 213 4.93 14.86 -10.48
N ILE A 214 4.88 14.19 -11.64
CA ILE A 214 5.96 13.35 -12.16
C ILE A 214 6.74 14.05 -13.30
N SER A 215 8.03 13.75 -13.42
CA SER A 215 8.89 14.10 -14.56
C SER A 215 9.92 12.99 -14.83
N ASP A 216 10.65 13.06 -15.92
CA ASP A 216 11.72 12.08 -16.21
C ASP A 216 12.83 12.12 -15.17
N ASN A 217 13.11 13.29 -14.59
CA ASN A 217 14.04 13.42 -13.48
C ASN A 217 13.55 12.66 -12.24
N VAL A 218 12.25 12.77 -11.91
CA VAL A 218 11.64 11.99 -10.83
C VAL A 218 11.77 10.48 -11.07
N ARG A 219 11.45 10.01 -12.28
CA ARG A 219 11.59 8.58 -12.66
C ARG A 219 13.03 8.09 -12.57
N THR A 220 13.97 8.97 -12.91
CA THR A 220 15.41 8.67 -12.85
C THR A 220 15.91 8.64 -11.42
N ALA A 221 15.47 9.56 -10.57
CA ALA A 221 15.91 9.69 -9.19
C ALA A 221 15.35 8.59 -8.28
N LEU A 222 14.05 8.31 -8.38
CA LEU A 222 13.34 7.47 -7.42
C LEU A 222 13.26 6.04 -7.91
N LYS A 223 13.65 5.07 -7.07
CA LYS A 223 13.74 3.65 -7.43
C LYS A 223 12.79 2.74 -6.68
N LYS A 224 12.05 3.24 -5.70
CA LYS A 224 10.99 2.51 -4.99
C LYS A 224 9.63 2.71 -5.66
N PRO A 225 8.63 1.85 -5.40
CA PRO A 225 7.28 2.04 -5.92
C PRO A 225 6.71 3.41 -5.51
N MET A 226 6.10 4.10 -6.49
CA MET A 226 5.43 5.38 -6.26
C MET A 226 3.93 5.16 -6.11
N ILE A 227 3.43 5.41 -4.91
CA ILE A 227 2.05 5.18 -4.51
C ILE A 227 1.27 6.47 -4.63
N TYR A 228 0.18 6.39 -5.38
CA TYR A 228 -0.82 7.44 -5.58
C TYR A 228 -2.11 6.97 -4.91
N TRP A 229 -3.26 7.42 -5.42
CA TRP A 229 -4.56 7.12 -4.85
C TRP A 229 -5.60 6.96 -5.96
N SER A 230 -6.63 6.17 -5.68
CA SER A 230 -7.84 6.07 -6.48
C SER A 230 -8.95 6.99 -5.97
N ILE A 231 -8.91 7.34 -4.68
CA ILE A 231 -9.84 8.26 -4.02
C ILE A 231 -9.05 9.41 -3.42
N ASP A 232 -9.27 10.62 -3.91
CA ASP A 232 -8.86 11.87 -3.27
C ASP A 232 -10.03 12.40 -2.46
N THR A 233 -9.86 12.57 -1.16
CA THR A 233 -10.92 13.07 -0.28
C THR A 233 -11.05 14.58 -0.29
N GLU A 234 -10.05 15.29 -0.86
CA GLU A 234 -9.90 16.74 -0.77
C GLU A 234 -10.04 17.27 0.67
N ASP A 235 -9.67 16.48 1.68
CA ASP A 235 -9.72 16.86 3.10
C ASP A 235 -8.87 18.10 3.39
N TRP A 236 -7.74 18.23 2.67
CA TRP A 236 -6.82 19.37 2.60
C TRP A 236 -7.50 20.68 2.14
N LYS A 237 -8.59 20.59 1.38
CA LYS A 237 -9.31 21.73 0.83
C LYS A 237 -10.54 22.08 1.65
N PHE A 238 -11.37 21.10 1.99
CA PHE A 238 -12.69 21.35 2.58
C PHE A 238 -12.72 21.37 4.10
N ARG A 239 -11.77 20.71 4.79
CA ARG A 239 -11.66 20.74 6.27
C ARG A 239 -12.93 20.31 7.00
N ARG A 240 -13.66 19.34 6.43
CA ARG A 240 -15.00 18.96 6.84
C ARG A 240 -15.14 17.45 6.89
N ALA A 241 -15.47 16.91 8.06
CA ALA A 241 -15.58 15.47 8.25
C ALA A 241 -16.68 14.85 7.37
N ASP A 242 -17.82 15.53 7.25
CA ASP A 242 -18.95 15.10 6.43
C ASP A 242 -18.61 15.05 4.94
N HIS A 243 -17.76 15.97 4.45
CA HIS A 243 -17.23 15.91 3.08
C HIS A 243 -16.38 14.66 2.87
N VAL A 244 -15.40 14.40 3.74
CA VAL A 244 -14.53 13.22 3.66
C VAL A 244 -15.35 11.93 3.68
N ILE A 245 -16.35 11.86 4.57
CA ILE A 245 -17.29 10.73 4.66
C ILE A 245 -18.04 10.54 3.34
N SER A 246 -18.60 11.61 2.78
CA SER A 246 -19.35 11.55 1.51
C SER A 246 -18.48 11.09 0.35
N GLU A 247 -17.26 11.61 0.25
CA GLU A 247 -16.33 11.28 -0.84
C GLU A 247 -15.93 9.80 -0.82
N ILE A 248 -15.66 9.24 0.37
CA ILE A 248 -15.28 7.83 0.50
C ILE A 248 -16.50 6.94 0.24
N ARG A 249 -17.65 7.19 0.87
CA ARG A 249 -18.87 6.39 0.67
C ARG A 249 -19.31 6.34 -0.79
N GLY A 250 -19.15 7.43 -1.53
CA GLY A 250 -19.55 7.52 -2.93
C GLY A 250 -18.64 6.77 -3.91
N LYS A 251 -17.45 6.35 -3.49
CA LYS A 251 -16.38 5.87 -4.38
C LYS A 251 -15.68 4.60 -3.95
N VAL A 252 -15.83 4.17 -2.70
CA VAL A 252 -15.05 3.06 -2.14
C VAL A 252 -15.36 1.73 -2.80
N HIS A 253 -14.30 1.06 -3.25
CA HIS A 253 -14.31 -0.30 -3.76
C HIS A 253 -13.15 -1.10 -3.20
N ASP A 254 -13.26 -2.42 -3.34
CA ASP A 254 -12.21 -3.34 -2.98
C ASP A 254 -10.89 -3.05 -3.71
N GLY A 255 -9.82 -2.84 -2.93
CA GLY A 255 -8.48 -2.56 -3.42
C GLY A 255 -8.14 -1.08 -3.59
N ASP A 256 -9.02 -0.18 -3.16
CA ASP A 256 -8.77 1.25 -3.25
C ASP A 256 -7.67 1.74 -2.30
N ILE A 257 -6.95 2.77 -2.75
CA ILE A 257 -6.01 3.54 -1.94
C ILE A 257 -6.60 4.94 -1.78
N VAL A 258 -6.85 5.31 -0.52
CA VAL A 258 -7.53 6.56 -0.16
C VAL A 258 -6.50 7.57 0.31
N LEU A 259 -6.43 8.73 -0.36
CA LEU A 259 -5.62 9.87 0.06
C LEU A 259 -6.36 10.72 1.08
N MET A 260 -5.74 10.86 2.25
CA MET A 260 -6.09 11.79 3.31
C MET A 260 -4.80 12.39 3.88
N HIS A 261 -4.92 13.31 4.84
CA HIS A 261 -3.80 13.94 5.50
C HIS A 261 -3.97 13.87 7.03
N SER A 262 -2.96 13.39 7.75
CA SER A 262 -3.01 13.24 9.22
C SER A 262 -2.81 14.55 9.98
N LEU A 263 -3.16 15.70 9.37
CA LEU A 263 -2.96 17.03 9.96
C LEU A 263 -4.22 17.62 10.58
N TYR A 264 -5.40 17.10 10.24
CA TYR A 264 -6.67 17.79 10.42
C TYR A 264 -7.62 17.00 11.31
N GLN A 265 -8.21 17.68 12.30
CA GLN A 265 -9.20 17.07 13.19
C GLN A 265 -10.42 16.54 12.39
N SER A 266 -10.82 17.26 11.34
CA SER A 266 -11.89 16.81 10.45
C SER A 266 -11.61 15.45 9.80
N THR A 267 -10.34 15.14 9.51
CA THR A 267 -9.94 13.85 8.94
C THR A 267 -10.05 12.75 10.00
N ALA A 268 -9.56 12.99 11.22
CA ALA A 268 -9.72 12.05 12.33
C ALA A 268 -11.19 11.79 12.67
N ASP A 269 -12.03 12.82 12.70
CA ASP A 269 -13.46 12.69 13.00
C ASP A 269 -14.21 11.90 11.90
N ALA A 270 -13.83 12.09 10.63
CA ALA A 270 -14.34 11.28 9.53
C ALA A 270 -13.93 9.81 9.68
N CYS A 271 -12.66 9.54 9.98
CA CYS A 271 -12.15 8.18 10.17
C CYS A 271 -12.81 7.45 11.35
N LYS A 272 -13.07 8.14 12.47
CA LYS A 272 -13.84 7.58 13.61
C LYS A 272 -15.23 7.09 13.20
N THR A 273 -15.81 7.68 12.16
CA THR A 273 -17.11 7.23 11.61
C THR A 273 -16.92 6.12 10.58
N LEU A 274 -16.03 6.31 9.61
CA LEU A 274 -15.88 5.42 8.45
C LEU A 274 -15.24 4.08 8.78
N ILE A 275 -14.27 4.05 9.69
CA ILE A 275 -13.53 2.83 10.00
C ILE A 275 -14.45 1.72 10.52
N PRO A 276 -15.24 1.92 11.60
CA PRO A 276 -16.18 0.90 12.06
C PRO A 276 -17.27 0.59 11.03
N GLU A 277 -17.74 1.58 10.28
CA GLU A 277 -18.76 1.40 9.25
C GLU A 277 -18.29 0.48 8.10
N LEU A 278 -17.10 0.72 7.56
CA LEU A 278 -16.54 -0.09 6.47
C LEU A 278 -16.09 -1.48 6.97
N ALA A 279 -15.57 -1.56 8.20
CA ALA A 279 -15.26 -2.85 8.83
C ALA A 279 -16.54 -3.71 8.97
N ALA A 280 -17.67 -3.11 9.38
CA ALA A 280 -18.95 -3.81 9.44
C ALA A 280 -19.48 -4.25 8.05
N GLN A 281 -19.02 -3.62 6.98
CA GLN A 281 -19.27 -4.05 5.58
C GLN A 281 -18.28 -5.13 5.10
N GLY A 282 -17.35 -5.55 5.95
CA GLY A 282 -16.36 -6.60 5.67
C GLY A 282 -15.03 -6.12 5.12
N TYR A 283 -14.82 -4.80 4.99
CA TYR A 283 -13.52 -4.26 4.56
C TYR A 283 -12.46 -4.46 5.64
N GLN A 284 -11.29 -4.90 5.22
CA GLN A 284 -10.09 -4.95 6.05
C GLN A 284 -9.19 -3.76 5.74
N PHE A 285 -8.76 -3.07 6.79
CA PHE A 285 -7.82 -1.95 6.69
C PHE A 285 -6.39 -2.49 6.66
N VAL A 286 -5.77 -2.40 5.50
CA VAL A 286 -4.44 -2.92 5.22
C VAL A 286 -3.47 -1.80 4.89
N THR A 287 -2.20 -2.03 5.15
CA THR A 287 -1.14 -1.18 4.61
C THR A 287 -1.05 -1.33 3.09
N VAL A 288 -0.44 -0.35 2.41
CA VAL A 288 -0.24 -0.43 0.97
C VAL A 288 0.70 -1.58 0.61
N SER A 289 1.74 -1.85 1.41
CA SER A 289 2.61 -3.02 1.18
C SER A 289 1.88 -4.35 1.33
N GLU A 290 0.98 -4.49 2.31
CA GLU A 290 0.10 -5.68 2.44
C GLU A 290 -0.80 -5.83 1.21
N LEU A 291 -1.42 -4.73 0.77
CA LEU A 291 -2.28 -4.73 -0.41
C LEU A 291 -1.49 -5.10 -1.69
N ILE A 292 -0.25 -4.62 -1.82
CA ILE A 292 0.67 -5.01 -2.91
C ILE A 292 1.03 -6.49 -2.82
N ALA A 293 1.38 -7.00 -1.63
CA ALA A 293 1.77 -8.39 -1.47
C ALA A 293 0.65 -9.35 -1.85
N LEU A 294 -0.61 -8.98 -1.55
CA LEU A 294 -1.78 -9.81 -1.80
C LEU A 294 -2.34 -9.70 -3.22
N ARG A 295 -2.12 -8.56 -3.91
CA ARG A 295 -2.83 -8.24 -5.17
C ARG A 295 -1.99 -7.53 -6.23
N GLY A 296 -0.82 -7.02 -5.86
CA GLY A 296 0.03 -6.14 -6.66
C GLY A 296 1.04 -6.87 -7.53
N GLU A 297 0.62 -7.85 -8.32
CA GLU A 297 1.51 -8.51 -9.28
C GLU A 297 2.19 -7.49 -10.20
N GLY A 298 3.52 -7.62 -10.37
CA GLY A 298 4.30 -6.72 -11.22
C GLY A 298 4.44 -5.28 -10.67
N VAL A 299 4.29 -5.08 -9.35
CA VAL A 299 4.76 -3.86 -8.71
C VAL A 299 6.29 -3.80 -8.83
N THR A 300 6.78 -2.74 -9.47
CA THR A 300 8.21 -2.49 -9.66
C THR A 300 8.51 -1.07 -9.22
N GLY A 301 9.68 -0.89 -8.62
CA GLY A 301 10.19 0.42 -8.31
C GLY A 301 10.89 1.07 -9.51
N GLY A 302 10.87 2.40 -9.57
CA GLY A 302 11.80 3.16 -10.43
C GLY A 302 11.54 3.26 -11.93
N ASN A 303 10.36 2.86 -12.41
CA ASN A 303 9.98 2.95 -13.83
C ASN A 303 8.88 3.99 -14.11
N GLY A 304 8.53 4.80 -13.11
CA GLY A 304 7.56 5.87 -13.27
C GLY A 304 6.09 5.44 -13.35
N LYS A 305 5.79 4.18 -13.01
CA LYS A 305 4.42 3.73 -12.84
C LYS A 305 3.84 4.33 -11.55
N GLN A 306 2.62 4.86 -11.66
CA GLN A 306 1.85 5.37 -10.53
C GLN A 306 0.87 4.29 -10.11
N TYR A 307 0.99 3.78 -8.88
CA TYR A 307 0.08 2.76 -8.36
C TYR A 307 -1.04 3.44 -7.57
N LYS A 308 -2.28 3.33 -8.06
CA LYS A 308 -3.44 4.04 -7.51
C LYS A 308 -4.41 3.13 -6.75
N LYS A 309 -4.46 1.84 -7.10
CA LYS A 309 -5.30 0.81 -6.50
C LYS A 309 -4.80 -0.57 -6.91
N PHE A 310 -5.24 -1.59 -6.18
CA PHE A 310 -4.96 -3.00 -6.44
C PHE A 310 -6.25 -3.81 -6.28
N PRO A 311 -7.07 -3.90 -7.35
CA PRO A 311 -8.33 -4.64 -7.32
C PRO A 311 -8.08 -6.13 -7.04
N PRO A 312 -9.12 -6.89 -6.68
CA PRO A 312 -9.01 -8.34 -6.50
C PRO A 312 -8.40 -9.03 -7.71
N LEU A 313 -7.58 -10.06 -7.45
CA LEU A 313 -7.08 -10.94 -8.49
C LEU A 313 -8.28 -11.65 -9.14
N ALA A 314 -8.28 -11.70 -10.48
CA ALA A 314 -9.30 -12.46 -11.19
C ALA A 314 -9.23 -13.93 -10.75
N ALA A 315 -10.39 -14.53 -10.43
CA ALA A 315 -10.43 -15.97 -10.18
C ALA A 315 -9.87 -16.70 -11.40
N PRO A 316 -9.03 -17.73 -11.22
CA PRO A 316 -8.50 -18.50 -12.34
C PRO A 316 -9.68 -19.01 -13.17
N SER A 317 -9.74 -18.61 -14.44
CA SER A 317 -10.77 -19.08 -15.37
C SER A 317 -10.68 -20.61 -15.43
N ALA A 318 -11.77 -21.27 -15.03
CA ALA A 318 -11.94 -22.70 -15.21
C ALA A 318 -12.14 -23.01 -16.70
N SER A 319 -11.06 -22.91 -17.48
CA SER A 319 -11.01 -23.31 -18.88
C SER A 319 -9.74 -24.12 -19.10
N GLY A 320 -9.80 -25.37 -18.66
CA GLY A 320 -8.85 -26.44 -18.96
C GLY A 320 -9.65 -27.70 -19.22
N GLU A 321 -10.53 -27.64 -20.21
CA GLU A 321 -11.24 -28.81 -20.72
C GLU A 321 -10.22 -29.80 -21.28
N THR A 322 -10.29 -31.02 -20.78
CA THR A 322 -9.48 -32.17 -21.16
C THR A 322 -9.53 -32.41 -22.66
N ALA A 323 -8.48 -32.02 -23.38
CA ALA A 323 -8.25 -32.52 -24.73
C ALA A 323 -7.75 -33.98 -24.62
N ALA A 324 -8.70 -34.91 -24.69
CA ALA A 324 -8.42 -36.31 -24.92
C ALA A 324 -7.67 -36.48 -26.26
N ALA A 325 -6.62 -37.29 -26.23
CA ALA A 325 -5.82 -37.65 -27.38
C ALA A 325 -6.65 -38.41 -28.42
N GLU A 326 -6.64 -37.91 -29.66
CA GLU A 326 -7.02 -38.72 -30.82
C GLU A 326 -5.83 -38.83 -31.78
N THR A 327 -5.14 -39.95 -31.63
CA THR A 327 -4.08 -40.43 -32.50
C THR A 327 -4.70 -40.86 -33.83
N THR A 328 -4.37 -40.18 -34.93
CA THR A 328 -4.52 -40.75 -36.27
C THR A 328 -3.21 -40.68 -37.04
N ALA A 329 -2.82 -41.86 -37.51
CA ALA A 329 -1.54 -42.18 -38.13
C ALA A 329 -1.49 -41.77 -39.62
N VAL A 330 -0.30 -41.40 -40.09
CA VAL A 330 0.08 -41.25 -41.51
C VAL A 330 0.71 -42.57 -41.98
N PRO A 331 0.48 -42.99 -43.25
CA PRO A 331 1.62 -43.16 -44.20
C PRO A 331 1.21 -42.90 -45.69
N PRO A 332 2.05 -43.11 -46.74
CA PRO A 332 3.03 -42.14 -47.26
C PRO A 332 3.03 -41.98 -48.81
N THR A 333 3.82 -41.01 -49.35
CA THR A 333 4.51 -40.83 -50.68
C THR A 333 3.84 -41.36 -52.00
N ASP A 334 3.90 -40.76 -53.21
CA ASP A 334 5.02 -40.16 -53.93
C ASP A 334 4.60 -39.62 -55.35
N THR A 335 5.46 -38.80 -55.96
CA THR A 335 5.69 -38.55 -57.42
C THR A 335 4.74 -37.72 -58.33
N ALA A 336 5.35 -36.71 -58.98
CA ALA A 336 4.97 -35.95 -60.19
C ALA A 336 5.26 -36.78 -61.50
N PRO A 337 5.25 -36.28 -62.77
CA PRO A 337 5.09 -34.90 -63.32
C PRO A 337 4.36 -34.76 -64.70
N ALA A 338 4.51 -33.57 -65.33
CA ALA A 338 4.46 -33.19 -66.77
C ALA A 338 3.16 -32.50 -67.28
N GLU A 339 3.24 -31.20 -67.65
CA GLU A 339 3.33 -30.63 -69.02
C GLU A 339 1.92 -30.30 -69.60
N ASN A 340 1.58 -29.21 -70.31
CA ASN A 340 2.27 -28.16 -71.09
C ASN A 340 1.19 -27.09 -71.53
N VAL A 341 1.65 -25.96 -72.12
CA VAL A 341 1.00 -25.12 -73.16
C VAL A 341 0.28 -23.79 -72.76
N SER A 342 1.06 -22.70 -72.84
CA SER A 342 0.96 -21.51 -73.73
C SER A 342 -0.17 -20.45 -73.70
N ALA A 343 0.31 -19.23 -74.06
CA ALA A 343 -0.34 -18.02 -74.64
C ALA A 343 -0.74 -16.92 -73.63
N GLU A 344 0.00 -15.82 -73.41
CA GLU A 344 0.45 -14.68 -74.27
C GLU A 344 -0.59 -13.53 -74.41
N SER A 345 -0.12 -12.29 -74.10
CA SER A 345 -0.57 -10.98 -74.65
C SER A 345 -1.93 -10.41 -74.16
N THR A 346 -2.19 -9.11 -73.93
CA THR A 346 -1.48 -7.82 -74.05
C THR A 346 -2.39 -6.69 -73.48
N THR A 347 -1.78 -5.60 -72.96
CA THR A 347 -2.25 -4.16 -72.97
C THR A 347 -3.59 -3.81 -72.28
N ALA A 348 -3.87 -2.63 -71.71
CA ALA A 348 -3.38 -1.29 -71.95
C ALA A 348 -3.61 -0.36 -70.73
N GLU A 349 -2.84 0.72 -70.75
CA GLU A 349 -2.77 1.93 -69.95
C GLU A 349 -3.88 2.96 -70.27
N THR A 350 -4.20 3.86 -69.31
CA THR A 350 -4.66 5.28 -69.42
C THR A 350 -5.46 5.63 -68.14
N THR A 351 -5.00 6.43 -67.17
CA THR A 351 -4.63 7.88 -67.09
C THR A 351 -5.81 8.86 -67.19
N ARG A 352 -6.09 9.58 -66.08
CA ARG A 352 -6.39 11.04 -65.92
C ARG A 352 -6.89 11.29 -64.48
N GLU A 353 -6.18 12.07 -63.65
CA GLU A 353 -6.25 13.55 -63.50
C GLU A 353 -7.62 14.06 -62.99
N SER A 354 -7.79 15.05 -62.11
CA SER A 354 -6.93 16.07 -61.48
C SER A 354 -7.77 16.90 -60.47
N THR A 355 -7.09 17.81 -59.74
CA THR A 355 -7.54 18.99 -58.94
C THR A 355 -7.78 18.73 -57.44
N ALA A 356 -7.00 19.21 -56.44
CA ALA A 356 -6.18 20.43 -56.20
C ALA A 356 -7.02 21.73 -56.19
N ALA A 357 -6.91 22.71 -55.27
CA ALA A 357 -6.12 22.94 -54.06
C ALA A 357 -6.64 24.23 -53.34
N ALA A 358 -6.28 24.36 -52.06
CA ALA A 358 -5.76 25.57 -51.37
C ALA A 358 -6.68 26.71 -50.82
N PRO A 359 -6.19 27.46 -49.79
CA PRO A 359 -6.98 28.27 -48.84
C PRO A 359 -6.66 29.79 -48.88
N LEU A 360 -7.28 30.61 -48.01
CA LEU A 360 -6.92 31.98 -47.50
C LEU A 360 -8.11 32.46 -46.61
N SER A 361 -8.06 33.31 -45.57
CA SER A 361 -7.15 34.33 -45.01
C SER A 361 -7.60 34.63 -43.54
N ALA A 362 -6.71 34.74 -42.55
CA ALA A 362 -6.23 35.97 -41.89
C ALA A 362 -7.30 37.00 -41.44
N ASP A 363 -7.38 37.24 -40.12
CA ASP A 363 -7.56 38.58 -39.54
C ASP A 363 -6.91 38.67 -38.15
N THR A 364 -6.26 39.81 -37.90
CA THR A 364 -5.42 40.16 -36.74
C THR A 364 -6.07 41.31 -35.99
N ILE A 365 -6.24 41.23 -34.65
CA ILE A 365 -6.24 42.41 -33.75
C ILE A 365 -5.56 42.04 -32.41
N LEU A 366 -4.56 42.86 -32.04
CA LEU A 366 -3.90 42.97 -30.72
C LEU A 366 -4.83 43.53 -29.63
N VAL A 367 -4.64 43.17 -28.35
CA VAL A 367 -4.29 44.07 -27.20
C VAL A 367 -3.92 43.20 -25.98
N GLY A 368 -2.86 43.60 -25.24
CA GLY A 368 -2.23 42.89 -24.12
C GLY A 368 -2.86 43.08 -22.70
N PRO A 369 -2.11 42.79 -21.63
CA PRO A 369 -2.64 42.40 -20.31
C PRO A 369 -2.79 43.57 -19.31
N GLY A 370 -3.72 43.41 -18.35
CA GLY A 370 -3.91 44.33 -17.22
C GLY A 370 -3.77 43.62 -15.88
N ALA A 371 -2.89 44.16 -15.02
CA ALA A 371 -2.64 43.78 -13.64
C ALA A 371 -3.49 44.64 -12.66
N GLY A 372 -3.61 44.16 -11.41
CA GLY A 372 -4.16 44.87 -10.23
C GLY A 372 -5.21 44.01 -9.52
N LEU A 373 -5.20 43.77 -8.20
CA LEU A 373 -4.44 44.28 -7.05
C LEU A 373 -4.43 43.17 -5.97
#